data_AF-A0A5C6ECV0-F1
#
_entry.id   AF-A0A5C6ECV0-F1
#
_cell.length_a   1.000
_cell.length_b   1.000
_cell.length_c   1.000
_cell.angle_alpha   90.00
_cell.angle_beta   90.00
_cell.angle_gamma   90.00
#
_symmetry.space_group_name_H-M   'P 1'
#
loop_
_entity.id
_entity.type
_entity.pdbx_description
1 polymer ?
#
loop_
_entity_poly.entity_id
_entity_poly.type
_entity_poly.pdbx_seq_one_letter_code
_entity_poly.pdbx_strand_id
1 'polypeptide(L)'
;MASLRLEDDRGRKGYRLQFRDAEKRNRTIWLGDVPEWKAQEVKEHVEHLLDQVKKKRPPEMATADWLGGINDDLRNKLARCGLCESVAKRVAKVLTLEKWIDEYIGERQDVKASTKESFTKAKANLLTFFGRKKLLRDITPAEGKRWRVWLKTKGNRRDKNRKWMAEDTVRRRTATAKQFFLEAVERGYMPADPFAKLPSSIQGNAKRQHFVPAAVIESCMEHCPDHEWKTILALARYGGLRCPSELVALRWLDVDLPAGRMTLNASKTEHHAAGGVRVCPIFPELRPYLEAA
;
A
#
# COMPACT_ATOMS: atom_id res chain seq x y z
N MET A 1 40.63 2.94 18.24
CA MET A 1 41.57 4.02 17.90
C MET A 1 41.19 4.55 16.55
N ALA A 2 41.07 5.88 16.46
CA ALA A 2 40.82 6.58 15.23
C ALA A 2 42.15 7.13 14.68
N SER A 3 42.27 7.27 13.37
CA SER A 3 43.43 7.87 12.70
C SER A 3 42.97 8.96 11.74
N LEU A 4 43.75 10.03 11.67
CA LEU A 4 43.57 11.09 10.69
C LEU A 4 44.58 10.89 9.55
N ARG A 5 44.10 11.04 8.33
CA ARG A 5 44.93 11.04 7.13
C ARG A 5 44.64 12.30 6.34
N LEU A 6 45.68 13.10 6.08
CA LEU A 6 45.60 14.17 5.10
C LEU A 6 45.60 13.54 3.70
N GLU A 7 44.59 13.84 2.91
CA GLU A 7 44.53 13.43 1.51
C GLU A 7 44.58 14.66 0.61
N ASP A 8 45.38 14.55 -0.44
CA ASP A 8 45.42 15.47 -1.56
C ASP A 8 45.31 14.62 -2.84
N ASP A 9 44.08 14.47 -3.34
CA ASP A 9 43.78 13.67 -4.53
C ASP A 9 42.78 14.40 -5.43
N ARG A 10 43.12 14.55 -6.71
CA ARG A 10 42.29 15.16 -7.78
C ARG A 10 41.63 16.49 -7.40
N GLY A 11 42.39 17.41 -6.79
CA GLY A 11 41.93 18.77 -6.46
C GLY A 11 41.05 18.88 -5.22
N ARG A 12 40.98 17.84 -4.38
CA ARG A 12 40.32 17.88 -3.07
C ARG A 12 41.36 17.66 -1.97
N LYS A 13 41.78 18.75 -1.34
CA LYS A 13 42.60 18.74 -0.13
C LYS A 13 41.70 18.62 1.10
N GLY A 14 42.05 17.76 2.05
CA GLY A 14 41.31 17.68 3.31
C GLY A 14 41.66 16.49 4.20
N TYR A 15 41.01 16.44 5.35
CA TYR A 15 41.22 15.39 6.34
C TYR A 15 40.19 14.26 6.21
N ARG A 16 40.69 13.03 6.30
CA ARG A 16 39.90 11.81 6.40
C ARG A 16 40.13 11.16 7.75
N LEU A 17 39.05 10.95 8.50
CA LEU A 17 39.04 10.24 9.76
C LEU A 17 38.69 8.77 9.53
N GLN A 18 39.52 7.85 9.99
CA GLN A 18 39.32 6.41 9.88
C GLN A 18 39.27 5.77 11.27
N PHE A 19 38.33 4.86 11.51
CA PHE A 19 38.22 4.16 12.79
C PHE A 19 37.48 2.84 12.64
N ARG A 20 37.48 2.01 13.70
CA ARG A 20 36.61 0.83 13.79
C ARG A 20 35.40 1.11 14.68
N ASP A 21 34.20 0.83 14.18
CA ASP A 21 32.96 0.99 14.95
C ASP A 21 32.78 -0.13 16.00
N ALA A 22 31.71 -0.02 16.79
CA ALA A 22 31.37 -1.02 17.82
C ALA A 22 31.10 -2.43 17.24
N GLU A 23 30.72 -2.51 15.96
CA GLU A 23 30.51 -3.76 15.21
C GLU A 23 31.80 -4.27 14.54
N LYS A 24 32.96 -3.69 14.88
CA LYS A 24 34.30 -4.01 14.34
C LYS A 24 34.46 -3.74 12.83
N ARG A 25 33.60 -2.92 12.23
CA ARG A 25 33.71 -2.53 10.81
C ARG A 25 34.63 -1.32 10.68
N ASN A 26 35.45 -1.29 9.63
CA ASN A 26 36.25 -0.11 9.30
C ASN A 26 35.32 0.98 8.74
N ARG A 27 35.31 2.15 9.36
CA ARG A 27 34.55 3.33 8.96
C ARG A 27 35.49 4.46 8.60
N THR A 28 35.02 5.28 7.67
CA THR A 28 35.75 6.43 7.15
C THR A 28 34.80 7.62 7.07
N ILE A 29 35.20 8.76 7.63
CA ILE A 29 34.48 10.02 7.58
C ILE A 29 35.37 11.08 6.92
N TRP A 30 34.87 11.69 5.85
CA TRP A 30 35.52 12.84 5.22
C TRP A 30 35.16 14.12 5.98
N LEU A 31 36.17 14.80 6.53
CA LEU A 31 36.04 16.06 7.26
C LEU A 31 36.17 17.28 6.35
N GLY A 32 36.77 17.12 5.16
CA GLY A 32 36.99 18.22 4.21
C GLY A 32 38.25 19.02 4.53
N ASP A 33 38.37 20.17 3.86
CA ASP A 33 39.45 21.13 4.08
C ASP A 33 39.17 21.92 5.37
N VAL A 34 39.59 21.34 6.48
CA VAL A 34 39.49 21.94 7.81
C VAL A 34 40.90 22.11 8.39
N PRO A 35 41.12 23.12 9.25
CA PRO A 35 42.39 23.24 9.96
C PRO A 35 42.72 21.98 10.76
N GLU A 36 44.02 21.65 10.86
CA GLU A 36 44.50 20.44 11.55
C GLU A 36 43.98 20.33 12.99
N TRP A 37 44.01 21.44 13.75
CA TRP A 37 43.52 21.49 15.12
C TRP A 37 42.05 21.08 15.23
N LYS A 38 41.23 21.43 14.24
CA LYS A 38 39.80 21.09 14.21
C LYS A 38 39.58 19.63 13.80
N ALA A 39 40.40 19.10 12.90
CA ALA A 39 40.39 17.67 12.59
C ALA A 39 40.77 16.83 13.81
N GLN A 40 41.75 17.30 14.58
CA GLN A 40 42.22 16.68 15.82
C GLN A 40 41.15 16.72 16.92
N GLU A 41 40.48 17.85 17.12
CA GLU A 41 39.32 17.98 18.02
C GLU A 41 38.20 16.97 17.67
N VAL A 42 37.84 16.86 16.38
CA VAL A 42 36.84 15.89 15.92
C VAL A 42 37.29 14.45 16.20
N LYS A 43 38.57 14.14 16.00
CA LYS A 43 39.13 12.81 16.28
C LYS A 43 38.98 12.48 17.76
N GLU A 44 39.33 13.38 18.67
CA GLU A 44 39.26 13.17 20.11
C GLU A 44 37.83 12.87 20.59
N HIS A 45 36.86 13.66 20.13
CA HIS A 45 35.45 13.40 20.44
C HIS A 45 34.96 12.07 19.86
N VAL A 46 35.39 11.68 18.65
CA VAL A 46 35.04 10.39 18.06
C VAL A 46 35.65 9.22 18.82
N GLU A 47 36.90 9.34 19.29
CA GLU A 47 37.55 8.32 20.11
C GLU A 47 36.84 8.14 21.46
N HIS A 48 36.43 9.26 22.07
CA HIS A 48 35.63 9.23 23.29
C HIS A 48 34.24 8.58 23.05
N LEU A 49 33.52 8.95 21.98
CA LEU A 49 32.23 8.32 21.64
C LEU A 49 32.37 6.81 21.41
N LEU A 50 33.44 6.37 20.74
CA LEU A 50 33.71 4.94 20.53
C LEU A 50 33.87 4.17 21.85
N ASP A 51 34.55 4.76 22.83
CA ASP A 51 34.73 4.17 24.15
C ASP A 51 33.40 4.10 24.94
N GLN A 52 32.64 5.19 24.96
CA GLN A 52 31.36 5.27 25.67
C GLN A 52 30.31 4.31 25.08
N VAL A 53 30.21 4.23 23.75
CA VAL A 53 29.30 3.29 23.05
C VAL A 53 29.68 1.84 23.38
N LYS A 54 30.97 1.50 23.40
CA LYS A 54 31.44 0.17 23.79
C LYS A 54 31.08 -0.18 25.24
N LYS A 55 31.11 0.82 26.13
CA LYS A 55 30.77 0.69 27.55
C LYS A 55 29.27 0.84 27.85
N LYS A 56 28.43 1.12 26.83
CA LYS A 56 26.99 1.43 26.97
C LYS A 56 26.72 2.57 27.97
N ARG A 57 27.55 3.60 27.94
CA ARG A 57 27.43 4.79 28.79
C ARG A 57 27.12 6.03 27.94
N PRO A 58 26.45 7.04 28.50
CA PRO A 58 26.24 8.32 27.82
C PRO A 58 27.58 9.06 27.64
N PRO A 59 27.69 9.93 26.62
CA PRO A 59 28.87 10.78 26.46
C PRO A 59 28.98 11.79 27.61
N GLU A 60 30.21 12.05 28.05
CA GLU A 60 30.57 13.16 28.93
C GLU A 60 30.17 14.53 28.38
N MET A 61 29.98 15.49 29.29
CA MET A 61 29.39 16.81 29.01
C MET A 61 30.11 17.54 27.87
N ALA A 62 31.45 17.55 27.85
CA ALA A 62 32.20 18.20 26.78
C ALA A 62 31.89 17.64 25.38
N THR A 63 31.71 16.32 25.27
CA THR A 63 31.35 15.68 23.99
C THR A 63 29.87 15.85 23.67
N ALA A 64 29.00 15.89 24.69
CA ALA A 64 27.58 16.16 24.51
C ALA A 64 27.34 17.60 24.00
N ASP A 65 28.04 18.59 24.57
CA ASP A 65 27.97 19.99 24.15
C ASP A 65 28.52 20.17 22.74
N TRP A 66 29.65 19.50 22.43
CA TRP A 66 30.18 19.46 21.07
C TRP A 66 29.18 18.85 20.08
N LEU A 67 28.54 17.72 20.41
CA LEU A 67 27.47 17.14 19.58
C LEU A 67 26.28 18.10 19.38
N GLY A 68 26.01 18.98 20.36
CA GLY A 68 25.01 20.03 20.26
C GLY A 68 25.40 21.19 19.32
N GLY A 69 26.71 21.48 19.20
CA GLY A 69 27.25 22.59 18.41
C GLY A 69 27.73 22.25 17.01
N ILE A 70 27.94 20.97 16.67
CA ILE A 70 28.37 20.56 15.32
C ILE A 70 27.26 20.69 14.27
N ASN A 71 27.66 20.78 13.00
CA ASN A 71 26.70 20.81 11.90
C ASN A 71 25.96 19.47 11.71
N ASP A 72 24.74 19.55 11.15
CA ASP A 72 23.87 18.39 10.92
C ASP A 72 24.51 17.32 10.04
N ASP A 73 25.31 17.70 9.02
CA ASP A 73 25.94 16.73 8.11
C ASP A 73 26.96 15.84 8.83
N LEU A 74 27.84 16.42 9.62
CA LEU A 74 28.82 15.69 10.43
C LEU A 74 28.12 14.84 11.49
N ARG A 75 27.13 15.39 12.19
CA ARG A 75 26.37 14.62 13.20
C ARG A 75 25.64 13.42 12.58
N ASN A 76 25.06 13.59 11.39
CA ASN A 76 24.42 12.49 10.68
C ASN A 76 25.42 11.44 10.18
N LYS A 77 26.63 11.83 9.76
CA LYS A 77 27.72 10.89 9.43
C LYS A 77 28.15 10.07 10.65
N LEU A 78 28.26 10.70 11.82
CA LEU A 78 28.56 10.04 13.09
C LEU A 78 27.43 9.08 13.51
N ALA A 79 26.18 9.49 13.36
CA ALA A 79 25.02 8.66 13.67
C ALA A 79 24.93 7.40 12.80
N ARG A 80 25.26 7.49 11.50
CA ARG A 80 25.36 6.31 10.62
C ARG A 80 26.42 5.31 11.05
N CYS A 81 27.42 5.76 11.81
CA CYS A 81 28.46 4.92 12.39
C CYS A 81 28.07 4.38 13.78
N GLY A 82 26.85 4.67 14.25
CA GLY A 82 26.35 4.23 15.56
C GLY A 82 26.95 4.98 16.75
N LEU A 83 27.55 6.16 16.53
CA LEU A 83 28.24 6.91 17.58
C LEU A 83 27.33 7.87 18.35
N CYS A 84 26.24 8.31 17.74
CA CYS A 84 25.28 9.23 18.35
C CYS A 84 23.91 9.09 17.67
N GLU A 85 22.92 9.82 18.17
CA GLU A 85 21.62 9.95 17.52
C GLU A 85 21.70 10.85 16.27
N SER A 86 20.92 10.51 15.24
CA SER A 86 20.81 11.27 13.99
C SER A 86 19.92 12.50 14.18
N VAL A 87 20.36 13.66 13.68
CA VAL A 87 19.54 14.91 13.65
C VAL A 87 18.69 14.99 12.39
N ALA A 88 18.98 14.18 11.37
CA ALA A 88 18.23 14.16 10.13
C ALA A 88 16.75 13.91 10.41
N LYS A 89 15.92 14.96 10.26
CA LYS A 89 14.56 14.77 9.77
C LYS A 89 14.73 14.02 8.45
N ARG A 90 14.25 12.76 8.36
CA ARG A 90 14.23 11.99 7.11
C ARG A 90 13.84 12.96 5.99
N VAL A 91 14.75 13.23 5.06
CA VAL A 91 14.44 14.05 3.90
C VAL A 91 13.45 13.21 3.10
N ALA A 92 12.16 13.44 3.34
CA ALA A 92 11.09 12.81 2.61
C ALA A 92 11.39 13.06 1.13
N LYS A 93 11.59 11.98 0.36
CA LYS A 93 11.58 12.00 -1.10
C LYS A 93 10.45 12.94 -1.51
N VAL A 94 10.77 14.06 -2.17
CA VAL A 94 9.75 15.05 -2.55
C VAL A 94 8.89 14.42 -3.64
N LEU A 95 7.83 13.73 -3.23
CA LEU A 95 6.92 13.00 -4.09
C LEU A 95 5.67 13.84 -4.35
N THR A 96 5.27 13.91 -5.61
CA THR A 96 3.92 14.30 -5.96
C THR A 96 2.96 13.16 -5.64
N LEU A 97 1.69 13.49 -5.43
CA LEU A 97 0.61 12.53 -5.21
C LEU A 97 0.54 11.48 -6.31
N GLU A 98 0.70 11.88 -7.58
CA GLU A 98 0.66 10.96 -8.72
C GLU A 98 1.81 9.95 -8.67
N LYS A 99 3.05 10.43 -8.53
CA LYS A 99 4.25 9.56 -8.49
C LYS A 99 4.18 8.57 -7.33
N TRP A 100 3.72 9.03 -6.16
CA TRP A 100 3.55 8.15 -5.01
C TRP A 100 2.54 7.03 -5.28
N ILE A 101 1.34 7.35 -5.76
CA ILE A 101 0.32 6.33 -5.99
C ILE A 101 0.74 5.37 -7.12
N ASP A 102 1.48 5.84 -8.12
CA ASP A 102 2.04 4.98 -9.16
C ASP A 102 3.09 4.00 -8.64
N GLU A 103 4.02 4.48 -7.81
CA GLU A 103 5.01 3.64 -7.11
C GLU A 103 4.28 2.58 -6.25
N TYR A 104 3.29 3.01 -5.46
CA TYR A 104 2.47 2.11 -4.64
C TYR A 104 1.79 1.01 -5.49
N ILE A 105 1.07 1.38 -6.55
CA ILE A 105 0.34 0.41 -7.38
C ILE A 105 1.32 -0.53 -8.12
N GLY A 106 2.48 -0.01 -8.56
CA GLY A 106 3.51 -0.78 -9.26
C GLY A 106 4.18 -1.84 -8.37
N GLU A 107 4.32 -1.57 -7.08
CA GLU A 107 4.90 -2.53 -6.12
C GLU A 107 3.93 -3.64 -5.69
N ARG A 108 2.62 -3.43 -5.82
CA ARG A 108 1.58 -4.41 -5.41
C ARG A 108 1.44 -5.56 -6.42
N GLN A 109 2.38 -6.50 -6.39
CA GLN A 109 2.30 -7.75 -7.16
C GLN A 109 1.51 -8.85 -6.46
N ASP A 110 1.21 -8.65 -5.18
CA ASP A 110 0.45 -9.53 -4.28
C ASP A 110 -1.07 -9.42 -4.43
N VAL A 111 -1.59 -8.54 -5.30
CA VAL A 111 -3.03 -8.30 -5.44
C VAL A 111 -3.59 -8.68 -6.81
N LYS A 112 -4.83 -9.18 -6.82
CA LYS A 112 -5.58 -9.52 -8.04
C LYS A 112 -5.81 -8.28 -8.93
N ALA A 113 -5.98 -8.50 -10.23
CA ALA A 113 -6.20 -7.44 -11.22
C ALA A 113 -7.41 -6.54 -10.88
N SER A 114 -8.51 -7.11 -10.37
CA SER A 114 -9.70 -6.37 -9.94
C SER A 114 -9.43 -5.42 -8.76
N THR A 115 -8.46 -5.76 -7.90
CA THR A 115 -7.98 -4.88 -6.83
C THR A 115 -7.15 -3.74 -7.41
N LYS A 116 -6.25 -4.01 -8.36
CA LYS A 116 -5.49 -2.96 -9.08
C LYS A 116 -6.42 -1.98 -9.79
N GLU A 117 -7.47 -2.45 -10.45
CA GLU A 117 -8.49 -1.56 -11.03
C GLU A 117 -9.16 -0.66 -9.98
N SER A 118 -9.44 -1.22 -8.79
CA SER A 118 -10.04 -0.47 -7.70
C SER A 118 -9.10 0.62 -7.19
N PHE A 119 -7.79 0.36 -7.15
CA PHE A 119 -6.75 1.34 -6.87
C PHE A 119 -6.71 2.42 -7.95
N THR A 120 -6.70 2.06 -9.23
CA THR A 120 -6.72 3.03 -10.35
C THR A 120 -7.93 3.96 -10.29
N LYS A 121 -9.12 3.42 -9.97
CA LYS A 121 -10.34 4.23 -9.81
C LYS A 121 -10.22 5.22 -8.63
N ALA A 122 -9.56 4.83 -7.54
CA ALA A 122 -9.30 5.73 -6.41
C ALA A 122 -8.24 6.80 -6.74
N LYS A 123 -7.13 6.40 -7.37
CA LYS A 123 -6.10 7.29 -7.91
C LYS A 123 -6.74 8.39 -8.77
N ALA A 124 -7.59 7.99 -9.72
CA ALA A 124 -8.22 8.91 -10.64
C ALA A 124 -9.08 9.97 -9.91
N ASN A 125 -9.81 9.60 -8.85
CA ASN A 125 -10.58 10.54 -8.03
C ASN A 125 -9.70 11.46 -7.19
N LEU A 126 -8.60 10.95 -6.62
CA LEU A 126 -7.64 11.76 -5.89
C LEU A 126 -6.98 12.80 -6.81
N LEU A 127 -6.51 12.38 -7.98
CA LEU A 127 -5.86 13.26 -8.94
C LEU A 127 -6.80 14.31 -9.55
N THR A 128 -8.08 13.98 -9.78
CA THR A 128 -9.05 14.98 -10.25
C THR A 128 -9.29 16.09 -9.23
N PHE A 129 -9.30 15.78 -7.94
CA PHE A 129 -9.55 16.77 -6.90
C PHE A 129 -8.30 17.56 -6.48
N PHE A 130 -7.20 16.85 -6.23
CA PHE A 130 -5.96 17.47 -5.72
C PHE A 130 -5.06 18.01 -6.83
N GLY A 131 -5.18 17.47 -8.04
CA GLY A 131 -4.24 17.71 -9.13
C GLY A 131 -3.01 16.80 -9.06
N ARG A 132 -2.41 16.57 -10.23
CA ARG A 132 -1.27 15.64 -10.42
C ARG A 132 0.02 16.09 -9.73
N LYS A 133 0.24 17.40 -9.67
CA LYS A 133 1.47 18.02 -9.16
C LYS A 133 1.43 18.34 -7.66
N LYS A 134 0.30 18.13 -6.98
CA LYS A 134 0.19 18.38 -5.53
C LYS A 134 1.22 17.50 -4.81
N LEU A 135 2.02 18.11 -3.94
CA LEU A 135 2.97 17.38 -3.12
C LEU A 135 2.22 16.53 -2.09
N LEU A 136 2.67 15.30 -1.90
CA LEU A 136 2.04 14.34 -0.99
C LEU A 136 1.95 14.88 0.45
N ARG A 137 3.05 15.48 0.92
CA ARG A 137 3.18 16.03 2.28
C ARG A 137 2.30 17.25 2.56
N ASP A 138 1.84 17.94 1.51
CA ASP A 138 1.04 19.17 1.64
C ASP A 138 -0.47 18.87 1.73
N ILE A 139 -0.86 17.59 1.69
CA ILE A 139 -2.26 17.19 1.78
C ILE A 139 -2.66 17.11 3.25
N THR A 140 -3.58 17.98 3.64
CA THR A 140 -4.04 18.15 5.02
C THR A 140 -5.29 17.31 5.31
N PRO A 141 -5.57 16.98 6.59
CA PRO A 141 -6.83 16.33 6.98
C PRO A 141 -8.08 17.14 6.59
N ALA A 142 -7.99 18.47 6.58
CA ALA A 142 -9.07 19.34 6.13
C ALA A 142 -9.36 19.15 4.63
N GLU A 143 -8.33 19.05 3.79
CA GLU A 143 -8.50 18.70 2.38
C GLU A 143 -9.04 17.28 2.19
N GLY A 144 -8.64 16.30 3.02
CA GLY A 144 -9.21 14.95 3.01
C GLY A 144 -10.73 14.94 3.24
N LYS A 145 -11.22 15.75 4.20
CA LYS A 145 -12.67 15.96 4.41
C LYS A 145 -13.34 16.60 3.20
N ARG A 146 -12.74 17.66 2.63
CA ARG A 146 -13.26 18.33 1.41
C ARG A 146 -13.32 17.37 0.22
N TRP A 147 -12.28 16.56 0.04
CA TRP A 147 -12.25 15.52 -0.98
C TRP A 147 -13.40 14.53 -0.82
N ARG A 148 -13.69 14.08 0.41
CA ARG A 148 -14.79 13.13 0.65
C ARG A 148 -16.16 13.73 0.30
N VAL A 149 -16.40 14.99 0.64
CA VAL A 149 -17.63 15.72 0.27
C VAL A 149 -17.74 15.87 -1.24
N TRP A 150 -16.64 16.25 -1.90
CA TRP A 150 -16.56 16.33 -3.36
C TRP A 150 -16.82 14.96 -4.01
N LEU A 151 -16.23 13.89 -3.47
CA LEU A 151 -16.38 12.54 -4.01
C LEU A 151 -17.86 12.10 -3.97
N LYS A 152 -18.57 12.42 -2.89
CA LYS A 152 -20.00 12.14 -2.73
C LYS A 152 -20.88 12.92 -3.71
N THR A 153 -20.52 14.16 -4.02
CA THR A 153 -21.41 15.09 -4.76
C THR A 153 -21.08 15.21 -6.25
N LYS A 154 -19.80 15.14 -6.61
CA LYS A 154 -19.29 15.42 -7.96
C LYS A 154 -18.30 14.36 -8.47
N GLY A 155 -17.82 13.47 -7.60
CA GLY A 155 -16.77 12.50 -7.96
C GLY A 155 -17.28 11.25 -8.69
N ASN A 156 -18.56 11.15 -9.04
CA ASN A 156 -19.03 10.02 -9.84
C ASN A 156 -18.55 10.17 -11.29
N ARG A 157 -17.75 9.21 -11.75
CA ARG A 157 -17.19 9.16 -13.10
C ARG A 157 -17.83 8.08 -13.98
N ARG A 158 -18.69 7.24 -13.41
CA ARG A 158 -19.30 6.10 -14.13
C ARG A 158 -20.54 6.51 -14.92
N ASP A 159 -21.27 7.50 -14.41
CA ASP A 159 -22.58 7.89 -14.91
C ASP A 159 -22.57 9.39 -15.25
N LYS A 160 -22.82 9.71 -16.52
CA LYS A 160 -22.85 11.10 -17.02
C LYS A 160 -24.03 11.88 -16.46
N ASN A 161 -25.13 11.21 -16.16
CA ASN A 161 -26.39 11.82 -15.72
C ASN A 161 -26.47 11.94 -14.20
N ARG A 162 -25.67 11.14 -13.47
CA ARG A 162 -25.65 11.12 -12.02
C ARG A 162 -24.30 11.55 -11.45
N LYS A 163 -24.19 12.80 -11.01
CA LYS A 163 -22.96 13.36 -10.41
C LYS A 163 -22.64 12.82 -9.01
N TRP A 164 -23.65 12.45 -8.23
CA TRP A 164 -23.46 11.95 -6.87
C TRP A 164 -23.08 10.48 -6.83
N MET A 165 -22.16 10.13 -5.92
CA MET A 165 -21.68 8.77 -5.73
C MET A 165 -22.44 8.07 -4.59
N ALA A 166 -22.72 6.78 -4.75
CA ALA A 166 -23.32 5.98 -3.69
C ALA A 166 -22.40 5.92 -2.45
N GLU A 167 -22.98 5.96 -1.25
CA GLU A 167 -22.23 6.06 0.01
C GLU A 167 -21.21 4.93 0.20
N ASP A 168 -21.55 3.68 -0.14
CA ASP A 168 -20.59 2.57 -0.06
C ASP A 168 -19.43 2.69 -1.05
N THR A 169 -19.68 3.30 -2.22
CA THR A 169 -18.61 3.57 -3.17
C THR A 169 -17.69 4.67 -2.64
N VAL A 170 -18.24 5.71 -2.00
CA VAL A 170 -17.46 6.74 -1.30
C VAL A 170 -16.61 6.11 -0.19
N ARG A 171 -17.21 5.24 0.64
CA ARG A 171 -16.51 4.51 1.72
C ARG A 171 -15.39 3.63 1.17
N ARG A 172 -15.64 2.85 0.11
CA ARG A 172 -14.63 2.01 -0.54
C ARG A 172 -13.47 2.83 -1.10
N ARG A 173 -13.74 3.95 -1.77
CA ARG A 173 -12.68 4.85 -2.27
C ARG A 173 -11.92 5.52 -1.14
N THR A 174 -12.59 5.86 -0.04
CA THR A 174 -11.96 6.40 1.17
C THR A 174 -11.05 5.36 1.82
N ALA A 175 -11.46 4.09 1.87
CA ALA A 175 -10.62 3.00 2.37
C ALA A 175 -9.33 2.86 1.56
N THR A 176 -9.42 2.90 0.23
CA THR A 176 -8.24 2.87 -0.65
C THR A 176 -7.36 4.11 -0.46
N ALA A 177 -7.94 5.31 -0.30
CA ALA A 177 -7.17 6.52 -0.03
C ALA A 177 -6.40 6.39 1.30
N LYS A 178 -7.05 5.95 2.39
CA LYS A 178 -6.37 5.65 3.65
C LYS A 178 -5.19 4.70 3.46
N GLN A 179 -5.39 3.63 2.72
CA GLN A 179 -4.34 2.64 2.45
C GLN A 179 -3.12 3.26 1.77
N PHE A 180 -3.31 4.11 0.74
CA PHE A 180 -2.18 4.79 0.09
C PHE A 180 -1.44 5.75 1.02
N PHE A 181 -2.16 6.48 1.87
CA PHE A 181 -1.56 7.51 2.72
C PHE A 181 -0.99 6.94 4.02
N LEU A 182 -1.55 5.86 4.56
CA LEU A 182 -0.99 5.12 5.69
C LEU A 182 0.40 4.58 5.34
N GLU A 183 0.53 3.90 4.19
CA GLU A 183 1.83 3.42 3.72
C GLU A 183 2.83 4.57 3.52
N ALA A 184 2.39 5.73 3.02
CA ALA A 184 3.26 6.90 2.87
C ALA A 184 3.79 7.40 4.23
N VAL A 185 2.97 7.33 5.28
CA VAL A 185 3.39 7.65 6.66
C VAL A 185 4.38 6.62 7.18
N GLU A 186 4.12 5.32 6.98
CA GLU A 186 5.02 4.24 7.40
C GLU A 186 6.40 4.34 6.73
N ARG A 187 6.43 4.76 5.45
CA ARG A 187 7.66 5.06 4.71
C ARG A 187 8.32 6.40 5.08
N GLY A 188 7.68 7.19 5.93
CA GLY A 188 8.18 8.49 6.40
C GLY A 188 8.13 9.60 5.34
N TYR A 189 7.28 9.49 4.32
CA TYR A 189 7.10 10.53 3.30
C TYR A 189 6.22 11.69 3.77
N MET A 190 5.39 11.44 4.79
CA MET A 190 4.55 12.45 5.41
C MET A 190 4.32 12.15 6.90
N PRO A 191 4.00 13.16 7.72
CA PRO A 191 3.91 12.97 9.17
C PRO A 191 2.61 12.29 9.64
N ALA A 192 1.51 12.39 8.88
CA ALA A 192 0.22 11.83 9.28
C ALA A 192 -0.71 11.59 8.07
N ASP A 193 -1.57 10.58 8.15
CA ASP A 193 -2.56 10.26 7.11
C ASP A 193 -3.75 11.25 7.17
N PRO A 194 -4.00 12.04 6.11
CA PRO A 194 -5.12 13.00 6.05
C PRO A 194 -6.50 12.34 5.99
N PHE A 195 -6.59 11.04 5.69
CA PHE A 195 -7.84 10.29 5.59
C PHE A 195 -8.13 9.44 6.84
N ALA A 196 -7.20 9.30 7.79
CA ALA A 196 -7.26 8.34 8.90
C ALA A 196 -8.61 8.30 9.64
N LYS A 197 -9.16 9.48 9.96
CA LYS A 197 -10.41 9.64 10.73
C LYS A 197 -11.70 9.57 9.89
N LEU A 198 -11.62 9.35 8.58
CA LEU A 198 -12.80 9.35 7.71
C LEU A 198 -13.52 7.99 7.69
N PRO A 199 -14.86 7.93 7.62
CA PRO A 199 -15.57 6.65 7.54
C PRO A 199 -15.28 5.90 6.23
N SER A 200 -14.81 4.66 6.36
CA SER A 200 -14.36 3.81 5.24
C SER A 200 -14.96 2.40 5.23
N SER A 201 -15.55 1.93 6.33
CA SER A 201 -16.19 0.61 6.42
C SER A 201 -17.48 0.60 5.59
N ILE A 202 -17.69 -0.46 4.81
CA ILE A 202 -18.83 -0.62 3.90
C ILE A 202 -19.98 -1.27 4.65
N GLN A 203 -21.20 -0.88 4.32
CA GLN A 203 -22.39 -1.41 4.98
C GLN A 203 -23.25 -2.14 3.96
N GLY A 204 -23.82 -3.28 4.35
CA GLY A 204 -24.84 -3.94 3.55
C GLY A 204 -26.12 -3.10 3.54
N ASN A 205 -26.79 -3.01 2.39
CA ASN A 205 -28.09 -2.36 2.28
C ASN A 205 -29.18 -3.39 1.99
N ALA A 206 -29.72 -3.99 3.05
CA ALA A 206 -30.78 -5.00 2.97
C ALA A 206 -32.01 -4.50 2.19
N LYS A 207 -32.36 -3.21 2.31
CA LYS A 207 -33.48 -2.61 1.57
C LYS A 207 -33.32 -2.62 0.04
N ARG A 208 -32.09 -2.79 -0.46
CA ARG A 208 -31.79 -2.92 -1.90
C ARG A 208 -31.64 -4.36 -2.36
N GLN A 209 -31.72 -5.33 -1.45
CA GLN A 209 -31.75 -6.73 -1.82
C GLN A 209 -33.14 -7.08 -2.32
N HIS A 210 -33.19 -7.78 -3.45
CA HIS A 210 -34.43 -8.24 -4.04
C HIS A 210 -34.25 -9.71 -4.41
N PHE A 211 -35.17 -10.55 -3.95
CA PHE A 211 -35.23 -11.94 -4.37
C PHE A 211 -35.87 -12.01 -5.75
N VAL A 212 -35.13 -12.50 -6.73
CA VAL A 212 -35.65 -12.70 -8.09
C VAL A 212 -36.37 -14.06 -8.14
N PRO A 213 -37.68 -14.11 -8.46
CA PRO A 213 -38.41 -15.37 -8.58
C PRO A 213 -37.90 -16.25 -9.73
N ALA A 214 -38.16 -17.56 -9.66
CA ALA A 214 -37.74 -18.51 -10.71
C ALA A 214 -38.36 -18.16 -12.07
N ALA A 215 -39.67 -17.87 -12.09
CA ALA A 215 -40.41 -17.50 -13.30
C ALA A 215 -39.77 -16.34 -14.08
N VAL A 216 -39.14 -15.37 -13.40
CA VAL A 216 -38.44 -14.27 -14.07
C VAL A 216 -37.21 -14.79 -14.81
N ILE A 217 -36.44 -15.69 -14.18
CA ILE A 217 -35.26 -16.29 -14.79
C ILE A 217 -35.64 -17.23 -15.94
N GLU A 218 -36.70 -18.03 -15.76
CA GLU A 218 -37.24 -18.92 -16.81
C GLU A 218 -37.65 -18.11 -18.04
N SER A 219 -38.37 -16.99 -17.86
CA SER A 219 -38.72 -16.09 -18.95
C SER A 219 -37.48 -15.49 -19.64
N CYS A 220 -36.41 -15.17 -18.90
CA CYS A 220 -35.14 -14.77 -19.50
C CYS A 220 -34.49 -15.88 -20.32
N MET A 221 -34.57 -17.14 -19.87
CA MET A 221 -34.01 -18.29 -20.58
C MET A 221 -34.68 -18.52 -21.94
N GLU A 222 -35.97 -18.23 -22.08
CA GLU A 222 -36.69 -18.31 -23.37
C GLU A 222 -36.08 -17.39 -24.45
N HIS A 223 -35.45 -16.30 -24.02
CA HIS A 223 -34.86 -15.28 -24.89
C HIS A 223 -33.33 -15.40 -24.99
N CYS A 224 -32.72 -16.44 -24.39
CA CYS A 224 -31.28 -16.67 -24.50
C CYS A 224 -30.90 -17.07 -25.94
N PRO A 225 -29.75 -16.60 -26.44
CA PRO A 225 -29.33 -16.84 -27.82
C PRO A 225 -28.97 -18.30 -28.09
N ASP A 226 -28.55 -19.05 -27.07
CA ASP A 226 -28.15 -20.45 -27.15
C ASP A 226 -28.33 -21.16 -25.80
N HIS A 227 -27.96 -22.44 -25.77
CA HIS A 227 -28.04 -23.29 -24.59
C HIS A 227 -27.01 -22.93 -23.52
N GLU A 228 -25.81 -22.46 -23.89
CA GLU A 228 -24.79 -22.06 -22.93
C GLU A 228 -25.28 -20.90 -22.03
N TRP A 229 -25.93 -19.90 -22.63
CA TRP A 229 -26.54 -18.80 -21.87
C TRP A 229 -27.67 -19.26 -20.96
N LYS A 230 -28.48 -20.24 -21.38
CA LYS A 230 -29.51 -20.86 -20.52
C LYS A 230 -28.86 -21.56 -19.34
N THR A 231 -27.80 -22.33 -19.58
CA THR A 231 -27.04 -23.04 -18.55
C THR A 231 -26.38 -22.09 -17.55
N ILE A 232 -25.84 -20.96 -18.00
CA ILE A 232 -25.32 -19.88 -17.13
C ILE A 232 -26.41 -19.38 -16.15
N LEU A 233 -27.61 -19.09 -16.66
CA LEU A 233 -28.72 -18.64 -15.82
C LEU A 233 -29.20 -19.75 -14.87
N ALA A 234 -29.25 -20.99 -15.33
CA ALA A 234 -29.66 -22.15 -14.53
C ALA A 234 -28.69 -22.40 -13.37
N LEU A 235 -27.39 -22.37 -13.64
CA LEU A 235 -26.34 -22.51 -12.63
C LEU A 235 -26.41 -21.40 -11.58
N ALA A 236 -26.66 -20.15 -11.98
CA ALA A 236 -26.83 -19.06 -11.04
C ALA A 236 -28.12 -19.19 -10.21
N ARG A 237 -29.23 -19.58 -10.83
CA ARG A 237 -30.55 -19.65 -10.19
C ARG A 237 -30.72 -20.88 -9.29
N TYR A 238 -30.48 -22.05 -9.83
CA TYR A 238 -30.72 -23.33 -9.17
C TYR A 238 -29.49 -23.82 -8.40
N GLY A 239 -28.28 -23.61 -8.95
CA GLY A 239 -27.03 -23.94 -8.26
C GLY A 239 -26.57 -22.88 -7.25
N GLY A 240 -27.15 -21.67 -7.31
CA GLY A 240 -26.74 -20.55 -6.46
C GLY A 240 -25.28 -20.13 -6.70
N LEU A 241 -24.77 -20.33 -7.93
CA LEU A 241 -23.38 -19.97 -8.26
C LEU A 241 -23.19 -18.46 -8.31
N ARG A 242 -22.04 -17.99 -7.79
CA ARG A 242 -21.63 -16.59 -7.94
C ARG A 242 -21.27 -16.30 -9.40
N CYS A 243 -22.01 -15.40 -10.02
CA CYS A 243 -21.71 -14.91 -11.36
C CYS A 243 -20.81 -13.66 -11.32
N PRO A 244 -19.71 -13.58 -12.10
CA PRO A 244 -19.19 -14.63 -12.99
C PRO A 244 -18.17 -15.57 -12.32
N SER A 245 -17.73 -15.29 -11.07
CA SER A 245 -16.50 -15.86 -10.53
C SER A 245 -16.50 -17.37 -10.29
N GLU A 246 -17.63 -17.96 -9.90
CA GLU A 246 -17.75 -19.43 -9.75
C GLU A 246 -18.08 -20.08 -11.10
N LEU A 247 -18.87 -19.41 -11.94
CA LEU A 247 -19.26 -19.92 -13.26
C LEU A 247 -18.04 -20.08 -14.19
N VAL A 248 -17.23 -19.04 -14.32
CA VAL A 248 -16.05 -19.03 -15.21
C VAL A 248 -14.97 -20.01 -14.73
N ALA A 249 -14.97 -20.37 -13.44
CA ALA A 249 -14.00 -21.30 -12.88
C ALA A 249 -14.49 -22.76 -12.89
N LEU A 250 -15.76 -23.02 -13.18
CA LEU A 250 -16.32 -24.37 -13.21
C LEU A 250 -15.83 -25.13 -14.45
N ARG A 251 -15.33 -26.35 -14.25
CA ARG A 251 -14.89 -27.23 -15.33
C ARG A 251 -15.73 -28.51 -15.32
N TRP A 252 -15.83 -29.17 -16.47
CA TRP A 252 -16.54 -30.46 -16.58
C TRP A 252 -16.01 -31.54 -15.64
N LEU A 253 -14.69 -31.56 -15.39
CA LEU A 253 -14.06 -32.47 -14.42
C LEU A 253 -14.56 -32.27 -12.98
N ASP A 254 -15.10 -31.09 -12.67
CA ASP A 254 -15.64 -30.78 -11.36
C ASP A 254 -17.15 -31.10 -11.27
N VAL A 255 -17.78 -31.61 -12.34
CA VAL A 255 -19.21 -31.96 -12.44
C VAL A 255 -19.38 -33.48 -12.53
N ASP A 256 -19.98 -34.07 -11.49
CA ASP A 256 -20.30 -35.49 -11.42
C ASP A 256 -21.81 -35.68 -11.61
N LEU A 257 -22.23 -35.84 -12.88
CA LEU A 257 -23.63 -36.08 -13.24
C LEU A 257 -24.19 -37.40 -12.65
N PRO A 258 -23.45 -38.53 -12.68
CA PRO A 258 -23.89 -39.76 -12.01
C PRO A 258 -24.14 -39.60 -10.51
N ALA A 259 -23.23 -38.95 -9.79
CA ALA A 259 -23.38 -38.71 -8.35
C ALA A 259 -24.29 -37.52 -8.02
N GLY A 260 -24.72 -36.74 -9.02
CA GLY A 260 -25.58 -35.57 -8.87
C GLY A 260 -24.93 -34.45 -8.07
N ARG A 261 -23.63 -34.20 -8.23
CA ARG A 261 -22.88 -33.18 -7.47
C ARG A 261 -21.89 -32.43 -8.35
N MET A 262 -21.60 -31.19 -7.98
CA MET A 262 -20.56 -30.37 -8.57
C MET A 262 -19.66 -29.76 -7.49
N THR A 263 -18.36 -29.71 -7.75
CA THR A 263 -17.37 -29.08 -6.87
C THR A 263 -17.09 -27.67 -7.37
N LEU A 264 -17.36 -26.67 -6.54
CA LEU A 264 -17.27 -25.27 -6.90
C LEU A 264 -16.08 -24.61 -6.21
N ASN A 265 -15.28 -23.88 -6.98
CA ASN A 265 -14.12 -23.14 -6.50
C ASN A 265 -14.43 -21.64 -6.45
N ALA A 266 -14.65 -21.11 -5.24
CA ALA A 266 -14.87 -19.69 -5.01
C ALA A 266 -13.53 -18.97 -4.78
N SER A 267 -12.93 -18.46 -5.85
CA SER A 267 -11.67 -17.67 -5.83
C SER A 267 -11.69 -16.45 -4.89
N LYS A 268 -12.87 -15.93 -4.53
CA LYS A 268 -12.99 -14.83 -3.56
C LYS A 268 -12.81 -15.27 -2.12
N THR A 269 -13.00 -16.55 -1.85
CA THR A 269 -12.93 -17.13 -0.52
C THR A 269 -11.82 -18.18 -0.37
N GLU A 270 -10.90 -18.23 -1.34
CA GLU A 270 -9.79 -19.19 -1.36
C GLU A 270 -8.89 -19.10 -0.12
N HIS A 271 -8.79 -17.90 0.48
CA HIS A 271 -7.99 -17.67 1.70
C HIS A 271 -8.70 -18.09 3.00
N HIS A 272 -9.96 -18.53 2.96
CA HIS A 272 -10.64 -19.06 4.15
C HIS A 272 -10.27 -20.52 4.40
N ALA A 273 -10.53 -21.03 5.62
CA ALA A 273 -10.15 -22.37 6.06
C ALA A 273 -10.60 -23.52 5.11
N ALA A 274 -11.71 -23.34 4.38
CA ALA A 274 -12.21 -24.31 3.42
C ALA A 274 -11.56 -24.22 2.02
N GLY A 275 -10.52 -23.39 1.83
CA GLY A 275 -9.86 -23.18 0.55
C GLY A 275 -10.76 -22.56 -0.54
N GLY A 276 -11.93 -22.05 -0.15
CA GLY A 276 -12.96 -21.58 -1.08
C GLY A 276 -13.67 -22.70 -1.85
N VAL A 277 -13.52 -23.97 -1.46
CA VAL A 277 -14.15 -25.10 -2.13
C VAL A 277 -15.48 -25.42 -1.46
N ARG A 278 -16.53 -25.64 -2.25
CA ARG A 278 -17.81 -26.17 -1.75
C ARG A 278 -18.39 -27.20 -2.71
N VAL A 279 -19.04 -28.22 -2.17
CA VAL A 279 -19.82 -29.19 -2.96
C VAL A 279 -21.26 -28.67 -3.06
N CYS A 280 -21.81 -28.65 -4.27
CA CYS A 280 -23.19 -28.30 -4.54
C CYS A 280 -23.92 -29.51 -5.16
N PRO A 281 -25.11 -29.89 -4.68
CA PRO A 281 -25.95 -30.83 -5.39
C PRO A 281 -26.35 -30.29 -6.78
N ILE A 282 -26.48 -31.20 -7.75
CA ILE A 282 -27.12 -30.92 -9.03
C ILE A 282 -28.62 -31.15 -8.83
N PHE A 283 -29.36 -30.05 -8.71
CA PHE A 283 -30.81 -30.09 -8.53
C PHE A 283 -31.52 -30.58 -9.80
N PRO A 284 -32.70 -31.21 -9.70
CA PRO A 284 -33.46 -31.67 -10.86
C PRO A 284 -33.71 -30.59 -11.90
N GLU A 285 -33.93 -29.34 -11.48
CA GLU A 285 -34.16 -28.19 -12.35
C GLU A 285 -32.89 -27.73 -13.07
N LEU A 286 -31.71 -28.03 -12.53
CA LEU A 286 -30.42 -27.69 -13.15
C LEU A 286 -29.95 -28.76 -14.14
N ARG A 287 -30.24 -30.03 -13.85
CA ARG A 287 -29.69 -31.19 -14.56
C ARG A 287 -29.90 -31.15 -16.09
N PRO A 288 -31.09 -30.83 -16.63
CA PRO A 288 -31.30 -30.78 -18.08
C PRO A 288 -30.39 -29.79 -18.80
N TYR A 289 -30.03 -28.70 -18.12
CA TYR A 289 -29.14 -27.68 -18.68
C TYR A 289 -27.70 -28.16 -18.73
N LEU A 290 -27.25 -28.93 -17.74
CA LEU A 290 -25.92 -29.54 -17.75
C LEU A 290 -25.81 -30.70 -18.74
N GLU A 291 -26.86 -31.51 -18.92
CA GLU A 291 -26.80 -32.66 -19.84
C GLU A 291 -26.82 -32.25 -21.32
N ALA A 292 -27.34 -31.06 -21.63
CA ALA A 292 -27.40 -30.52 -23.00
C ALA A 292 -26.29 -29.51 -23.33
N ALA A 293 -25.38 -29.22 -22.37
CA ALA A 293 -24.25 -28.31 -22.54
C ALA A 293 -22.97 -29.01 -22.99
#